data_AF-A0A1Y3UG53-F1
#
_entry.id   AF-A0A1Y3UG53-F1
#
_cell.length_a   1.000
_cell.length_b   1.000
_cell.length_c   1.000
_cell.angle_alpha   90.00
_cell.angle_beta   90.00
_cell.angle_gamma   90.00
#
_symmetry.space_group_name_H-M   'P 1'
#
loop_
_entity.id
_entity.type
_entity.pdbx_description
1 polymer ?
#
loop_
_entity_poly.entity_id
_entity_poly.type
_entity_poly.pdbx_seq_one_letter_code
_entity_poly.pdbx_strand_id
1 'polypeptide(L)'
;MAKLNPLDTSRWTRDDFIREARLQTDAIQRLNVWLRLGYSLVAVGFLLGYGGFYGGFGAGWGIVGVVALVLGALMSVVLKVGTTNAKKNVEALMGEAGVNLEELNRQKRAEAAVEGKKRAEAHAGKVSRKMDGFTKAGEEFSGEVRGMRARQAEEAPAKKWPHKKR
;
A
#
# COMPACT_ATOMS: atom_id res chain seq x y z
N MET A 1 19.61 12.66 23.73
CA MET A 1 20.01 11.49 22.90
C MET A 1 21.25 10.90 23.54
N ALA A 2 21.16 9.67 24.07
CA ALA A 2 22.32 9.00 24.65
C ALA A 2 23.20 8.41 23.53
N LYS A 3 24.49 8.71 23.56
CA LYS A 3 25.49 8.09 22.69
C LYS A 3 25.73 6.69 23.24
N LEU A 4 25.35 5.64 22.51
CA LEU A 4 25.63 4.26 22.91
C LEU A 4 27.12 4.00 22.70
N ASN A 5 27.80 3.50 23.73
CA ASN A 5 29.20 3.08 23.61
C ASN A 5 29.26 1.90 22.62
N PRO A 6 30.20 1.90 21.65
CA PRO A 6 30.38 0.77 20.76
C PRO A 6 30.72 -0.47 21.59
N LEU A 7 30.01 -1.57 21.32
CA LEU A 7 30.30 -2.86 21.94
C LEU A 7 31.65 -3.34 21.41
N ASP A 8 32.54 -3.78 22.29
CA ASP A 8 33.84 -4.32 21.90
C ASP A 8 33.65 -5.75 21.35
N THR A 9 33.48 -5.84 20.04
CA THR A 9 33.27 -7.09 19.29
C THR A 9 34.58 -7.77 18.86
N SER A 10 35.74 -7.20 19.21
CA SER A 10 37.07 -7.64 18.77
C SER A 10 37.45 -9.07 19.20
N ARG A 11 36.72 -9.65 20.17
CA ARG A 11 36.95 -11.02 20.68
C ARG A 11 35.81 -12.00 20.42
N TRP A 12 34.79 -11.62 19.65
CA TRP A 12 33.61 -12.46 19.43
C TRP A 12 33.87 -13.55 18.40
N THR A 13 33.41 -14.77 18.70
CA THR A 13 33.45 -15.88 17.75
C THR A 13 32.27 -15.78 16.78
N ARG A 14 32.32 -16.50 15.64
CA ARG A 14 31.21 -16.49 14.66
C ARG A 14 29.88 -16.90 15.27
N ASP A 15 29.88 -17.80 16.24
CA ASP A 15 28.67 -18.25 16.92
C ASP A 15 28.05 -17.16 17.80
N ASP A 16 28.87 -16.28 18.39
CA ASP A 16 28.41 -15.11 19.15
C ASP A 16 27.74 -14.09 18.23
N PHE A 17 28.33 -13.82 17.06
CA PHE A 17 27.73 -12.96 16.03
C PHE A 17 26.39 -13.51 15.52
N ILE A 18 26.30 -14.82 15.26
CA ILE A 18 25.07 -15.47 14.80
C ILE A 18 23.99 -15.42 15.89
N ARG A 19 24.37 -15.68 17.15
CA ARG A 19 23.45 -15.67 18.29
C ARG A 19 22.90 -14.27 18.58
N GLU A 20 23.76 -13.26 18.56
CA GLU A 20 23.36 -11.87 18.76
C GLU A 20 22.48 -11.36 17.61
N ALA A 21 22.83 -11.70 16.36
CA ALA A 21 21.98 -11.39 15.20
C ALA A 21 20.59 -12.05 15.30
N ARG A 22 20.50 -13.26 15.86
CA ARG A 22 19.22 -13.97 16.06
C ARG A 22 18.35 -13.30 17.12
N LEU A 23 18.94 -12.89 18.25
CA LEU A 23 18.25 -12.15 19.30
C LEU A 23 17.74 -10.80 18.80
N GLN A 24 18.54 -10.08 18.01
CA GLN A 24 18.12 -8.82 17.41
C GLN A 24 17.06 -9.00 16.32
N THR A 25 17.12 -10.08 15.53
CA THR A 25 16.09 -10.39 14.52
C THR A 25 14.74 -10.72 15.16
N ASP A 26 14.75 -11.50 16.24
CA ASP A 26 13.54 -11.87 16.98
C ASP A 26 12.91 -10.65 17.68
N ALA A 27 13.76 -9.78 18.26
CA ALA A 27 13.32 -8.49 18.77
C ALA A 27 12.66 -7.62 17.68
N ILE A 28 13.25 -7.56 16.48
CA ILE A 28 12.71 -6.79 15.34
C ILE A 28 11.37 -7.35 14.84
N GLN A 29 11.23 -8.68 14.72
CA GLN A 29 9.98 -9.31 14.29
C GLN A 29 8.87 -9.08 15.30
N ARG A 30 9.16 -9.26 16.59
CA ARG A 30 8.19 -9.02 17.67
C ARG A 30 7.73 -7.58 17.66
N LEU A 31 8.63 -6.64 17.41
CA LEU A 31 8.31 -5.21 17.36
C LEU A 31 7.34 -4.85 16.22
N ASN A 32 7.41 -5.55 15.09
CA ASN A 32 6.48 -5.34 13.97
C ASN A 32 5.06 -5.85 14.29
N VAL A 33 4.95 -6.92 15.10
CA VAL A 33 3.67 -7.44 15.61
C VAL A 33 3.06 -6.46 16.61
N TRP A 34 3.85 -5.97 17.57
CA TRP A 34 3.40 -4.95 18.52
C TRP A 34 2.99 -3.64 17.83
N LEU A 35 3.61 -3.30 16.69
CA LEU A 35 3.28 -2.10 15.93
C LEU A 35 1.89 -2.22 15.31
N ARG A 36 1.59 -3.40 14.74
CA ARG A 36 0.25 -3.72 14.23
C ARG A 36 -0.79 -3.68 15.35
N LEU A 37 -0.49 -4.25 16.52
CA LEU A 37 -1.38 -4.17 17.68
C LEU A 37 -1.61 -2.72 18.13
N GLY A 38 -0.56 -1.89 18.15
CA GLY A 38 -0.68 -0.46 18.46
C GLY A 38 -1.57 0.29 17.47
N TYR A 39 -1.42 0.06 16.16
CA TYR A 39 -2.30 0.67 15.15
C TYR A 39 -3.76 0.20 15.29
N SER A 40 -3.98 -1.09 15.53
CA SER A 40 -5.31 -1.62 15.79
C SER A 40 -5.94 -0.98 17.03
N LEU A 41 -5.17 -0.81 18.11
CA LEU A 41 -5.65 -0.17 19.33
C LEU A 41 -6.04 1.30 19.09
N VAL A 42 -5.25 2.03 18.30
CA VAL A 42 -5.57 3.41 17.90
C VAL A 42 -6.86 3.45 17.07
N ALA A 43 -7.00 2.55 16.10
CA ALA A 43 -8.20 2.48 15.26
C ALA A 43 -9.46 2.16 16.07
N VAL A 44 -9.39 1.18 16.98
CA VAL A 44 -10.50 0.82 17.88
C VAL A 44 -10.79 1.95 18.87
N GLY A 45 -9.75 2.56 19.44
CA GLY A 45 -9.89 3.70 20.35
C GLY A 45 -10.56 4.89 19.67
N PHE A 46 -10.21 5.17 18.42
CA PHE A 46 -10.87 6.21 17.63
C PHE A 46 -12.35 5.90 17.38
N LEU A 47 -12.66 4.65 17.00
CA LEU A 47 -14.03 4.22 16.73
C LEU A 47 -14.92 4.31 17.98
N LEU A 48 -14.41 3.82 19.12
CA LEU A 48 -15.10 3.88 20.42
C LEU A 48 -15.21 5.31 20.95
N GLY A 49 -14.17 6.11 20.78
CA GLY A 49 -14.15 7.51 21.18
C GLY A 49 -15.19 8.32 20.40
N TYR A 50 -15.13 8.24 19.07
CA TYR A 50 -16.05 8.94 18.18
C TYR A 50 -17.50 8.47 18.40
N GLY A 51 -17.72 7.16 18.41
CA GLY A 51 -19.05 6.60 18.65
C GLY A 51 -19.60 6.87 20.05
N GLY A 52 -18.74 6.91 21.07
CA GLY A 52 -19.11 7.20 22.46
C GLY A 52 -19.56 8.64 22.68
N PHE A 53 -18.86 9.61 22.10
CA PHE A 53 -19.20 11.03 22.26
C PHE A 53 -20.20 11.55 21.23
N TYR A 54 -20.19 11.02 20.00
CA TYR A 54 -20.98 11.54 18.89
C TYR A 54 -21.95 10.53 18.26
N GLY A 55 -21.77 9.23 18.51
CA GLY A 55 -22.54 8.14 17.88
C GLY A 55 -23.61 7.48 18.76
N GLY A 56 -23.83 7.96 19.98
CA GLY A 56 -24.89 7.47 20.86
C GLY A 56 -24.55 6.22 21.69
N PHE A 57 -23.29 5.75 21.70
CA PHE A 57 -22.88 4.62 22.57
C PHE A 57 -22.77 5.03 24.05
N GLY A 58 -22.75 6.33 24.35
CA GLY A 58 -22.67 6.87 25.69
C GLY A 58 -21.25 7.23 26.13
N ALA A 59 -21.15 8.23 27.01
CA ALA A 59 -19.89 8.86 27.39
C ALA A 59 -18.85 7.88 27.98
N GLY A 60 -19.30 6.81 28.66
CA GLY A 60 -18.41 5.77 29.18
C GLY A 60 -17.57 5.09 28.10
N TRP A 61 -18.18 4.77 26.96
CA TRP A 61 -17.46 4.20 25.81
C TRP A 61 -16.54 5.22 25.14
N GLY A 62 -16.92 6.50 25.18
CA GLY A 62 -16.08 7.60 24.71
C GLY A 62 -14.76 7.69 25.49
N ILE A 63 -14.84 7.63 26.82
CA ILE A 63 -13.67 7.66 27.72
C ILE A 63 -12.77 6.44 27.48
N VAL A 64 -13.33 5.24 27.34
CA VAL A 64 -12.58 4.02 27.00
C VAL A 64 -11.84 4.19 25.67
N GLY A 65 -12.49 4.79 24.67
CA GLY A 65 -11.86 5.11 23.39
C GLY A 65 -10.67 6.06 23.51
N VAL A 66 -10.81 7.13 24.32
CA VAL A 66 -9.72 8.09 24.58
C VAL A 66 -8.54 7.42 25.30
N VAL A 67 -8.79 6.59 26.31
CA VAL A 67 -7.73 5.84 27.00
C VAL A 67 -7.00 4.91 26.04
N ALA A 68 -7.72 4.20 25.18
CA ALA A 68 -7.14 3.34 24.16
C ALA A 68 -6.29 4.12 23.14
N LEU A 69 -6.72 5.33 22.75
CA LEU A 69 -5.94 6.23 21.89
C LEU A 69 -4.64 6.68 22.53
N VAL A 70 -4.68 7.10 23.80
CA VAL A 70 -3.48 7.57 24.52
C VAL A 70 -2.47 6.43 24.67
N LEU A 71 -2.93 5.25 25.11
CA LEU A 71 -2.06 4.07 25.24
C LEU A 71 -1.51 3.62 23.88
N GLY A 72 -2.34 3.62 22.84
CA GLY A 72 -1.93 3.27 21.48
C GLY A 72 -0.89 4.25 20.92
N ALA A 73 -1.07 5.55 21.15
CA ALA A 73 -0.12 6.58 20.73
C ALA A 73 1.22 6.44 21.45
N LEU A 74 1.22 6.31 22.79
CA LEU A 74 2.45 6.11 23.57
C LEU A 74 3.19 4.83 23.15
N MET A 75 2.44 3.74 22.97
CA MET A 75 3.00 2.47 22.54
C MET A 75 3.60 2.56 21.13
N SER A 76 2.94 3.28 20.21
CA SER A 76 3.46 3.55 18.86
C SER A 76 4.77 4.34 18.90
N VAL A 77 4.89 5.35 19.76
CA VAL A 77 6.11 6.16 19.93
C VAL A 77 7.26 5.31 20.47
N VAL A 78 7.02 4.55 21.56
CA VAL A 78 8.04 3.67 22.14
C VAL A 78 8.53 2.63 21.13
N LEU A 79 7.61 2.04 20.36
CA LEU A 79 7.96 1.10 19.30
C LEU A 79 8.75 1.73 18.17
N LYS A 80 8.41 2.95 17.77
CA LYS A 80 9.13 3.67 16.72
C LYS A 80 10.56 3.99 17.12
N VAL A 81 10.77 4.34 18.39
CA VAL A 81 12.12 4.53 18.96
C VAL A 81 12.85 3.18 19.03
N GLY A 82 12.20 2.12 19.54
CA GLY A 82 12.79 0.78 19.63
C GLY A 82 13.22 0.20 18.28
N THR A 83 12.39 0.34 17.24
CA THR A 83 12.68 -0.19 15.89
C THR A 83 13.85 0.54 15.26
N THR A 84 13.91 1.86 15.45
CA THR A 84 14.98 2.70 14.90
C THR A 84 16.30 2.40 15.58
N ASN A 85 16.31 2.18 16.90
CA ASN A 85 17.53 1.84 17.64
C ASN A 85 18.01 0.42 17.34
N ALA A 86 17.10 -0.55 17.22
CA ALA A 86 17.46 -1.93 16.86
C ALA A 86 18.10 -2.01 15.47
N LYS A 87 17.54 -1.31 14.47
CA LYS A 87 18.11 -1.28 13.12
C LYS A 87 19.52 -0.71 13.08
N LYS A 88 19.77 0.38 13.81
CA LYS A 88 21.10 1.01 13.89
C LYS A 88 22.13 0.10 14.56
N ASN A 89 21.72 -0.70 15.55
CA ASN A 89 22.61 -1.66 16.21
C ASN A 89 23.00 -2.82 15.27
N VAL A 90 22.05 -3.33 14.49
CA VAL A 90 22.30 -4.33 13.45
C VAL A 90 23.16 -3.75 12.32
N GLU A 91 22.92 -2.50 11.92
CA GLU A 91 23.74 -1.80 10.91
C GLU A 91 25.20 -1.66 11.34
N ALA A 92 25.45 -1.36 12.61
CA ALA A 92 26.80 -1.33 13.16
C ALA A 92 27.47 -2.71 13.11
N LEU A 93 26.76 -3.75 13.52
CA LEU A 93 27.27 -5.14 13.53
C LEU A 93 27.60 -5.66 12.12
N MET A 94 26.74 -5.37 11.13
CA MET A 94 26.99 -5.78 9.74
C MET A 94 28.04 -4.92 9.05
N GLY A 95 28.14 -3.63 9.42
CA GLY A 95 29.22 -2.76 8.96
C GLY A 95 30.59 -3.30 9.40
N GLU A 96 30.71 -3.78 10.64
CA GLU A 96 31.92 -4.46 11.15
C GLU A 96 32.20 -5.78 10.42
N ALA A 97 31.16 -6.52 10.01
CA ALA A 97 31.31 -7.71 9.17
C ALA A 97 31.64 -7.41 7.69
N GLY A 98 31.83 -6.13 7.32
CA GLY A 98 32.13 -5.69 5.96
C GLY A 98 30.94 -5.68 5.00
N VAL A 99 29.71 -5.82 5.51
CA VAL A 99 28.48 -5.86 4.71
C VAL A 99 27.85 -4.47 4.68
N ASN A 100 27.88 -3.80 3.52
CA ASN A 100 27.25 -2.50 3.34
C ASN A 100 25.73 -2.63 3.11
N LEU A 101 24.97 -2.62 4.21
CA LEU A 101 23.51 -2.72 4.22
C LEU A 101 22.80 -1.61 3.43
N GLU A 102 23.37 -0.40 3.39
CA GLU A 102 22.78 0.73 2.69
C GLU A 102 22.72 0.47 1.18
N GLU A 103 23.79 -0.08 0.63
CA GLU A 103 23.93 -0.43 -0.78
C GLU A 103 22.99 -1.58 -1.18
N LEU A 104 22.91 -2.62 -0.34
CA LEU A 104 21.95 -3.72 -0.48
C LEU A 104 20.50 -3.23 -0.51
N ASN A 105 20.15 -2.30 0.38
CA ASN A 105 18.79 -1.75 0.43
C ASN A 105 18.51 -0.85 -0.78
N ARG A 106 19.52 -0.14 -1.28
CA ARG A 106 19.45 0.68 -2.50
C ARG A 106 19.24 -0.19 -3.74
N GLN A 107 19.95 -1.30 -3.84
CA GLN A 107 19.77 -2.31 -4.90
C GLN A 107 18.36 -2.91 -4.87
N LYS A 108 17.89 -3.38 -3.71
CA LYS A 108 16.52 -3.92 -3.58
C LYS A 108 15.44 -2.90 -3.96
N ARG A 109 15.61 -1.62 -3.59
CA ARG A 109 14.68 -0.56 -3.99
C ARG A 109 14.72 -0.29 -5.49
N ALA A 110 15.89 -0.32 -6.10
CA ALA A 110 16.04 -0.19 -7.55
C ALA A 110 15.39 -1.37 -8.29
N GLU A 111 15.60 -2.60 -7.83
CA GLU A 111 14.95 -3.80 -8.36
C GLU A 111 13.42 -3.72 -8.25
N ALA A 112 12.90 -3.33 -7.09
CA ALA A 112 11.47 -3.15 -6.89
C ALA A 112 10.87 -2.05 -7.77
N ALA A 113 11.60 -0.95 -8.01
CA ALA A 113 11.19 0.11 -8.92
C ALA A 113 11.16 -0.36 -10.38
N VAL A 114 12.17 -1.13 -10.80
CA VAL A 114 12.22 -1.74 -12.15
C VAL A 114 11.06 -2.73 -12.33
N GLU A 115 10.80 -3.58 -11.35
CA GLU A 115 9.70 -4.54 -11.39
C GLU A 115 8.33 -3.82 -11.41
N GLY A 116 8.17 -2.77 -10.61
CA GLY A 116 6.99 -1.91 -10.63
C GLY A 116 6.75 -1.28 -12.00
N LYS A 117 7.82 -0.78 -12.65
CA LYS A 117 7.75 -0.21 -14.01
C LYS A 117 7.32 -1.26 -15.04
N LYS A 118 7.94 -2.45 -15.03
CA LYS A 118 7.56 -3.56 -15.91
C LYS A 118 6.10 -3.98 -15.73
N ARG A 119 5.62 -4.05 -14.49
CA ARG A 119 4.21 -4.36 -14.18
C ARG A 119 3.27 -3.28 -14.68
N ALA A 120 3.62 -2.00 -14.51
CA ALA A 120 2.84 -0.87 -15.02
C ALA A 120 2.78 -0.85 -16.56
N GLU A 121 3.90 -1.09 -17.24
CA GLU A 121 3.98 -1.20 -18.70
C GLU A 121 3.17 -2.39 -19.22
N ALA A 122 3.27 -3.56 -18.56
CA ALA A 122 2.45 -4.72 -18.90
C ALA A 122 0.95 -4.46 -18.70
N HIS A 123 0.58 -3.72 -17.65
CA HIS A 123 -0.80 -3.33 -17.40
C HIS A 123 -1.30 -2.33 -18.45
N ALA A 124 -0.51 -1.32 -18.78
CA ALA A 124 -0.82 -0.35 -19.83
C ALA A 124 -0.99 -1.02 -21.20
N GLY A 125 -0.11 -1.98 -21.55
CA GLY A 125 -0.22 -2.76 -22.79
C GLY A 125 -1.50 -3.61 -22.85
N LYS A 126 -1.93 -4.18 -21.72
CA LYS A 126 -3.22 -4.90 -21.63
C LYS A 126 -4.41 -3.96 -21.82
N VAL A 127 -4.37 -2.78 -21.21
CA VAL A 127 -5.42 -1.77 -21.33
C VAL A 127 -5.52 -1.25 -22.76
N SER A 128 -4.38 -0.92 -23.40
CA SER A 128 -4.34 -0.49 -24.80
C SER A 128 -4.96 -1.53 -25.72
N ARG A 129 -4.53 -2.80 -25.61
CA ARG A 129 -5.06 -3.89 -26.44
C ARG A 129 -6.58 -4.09 -26.25
N LYS A 130 -7.07 -3.86 -25.03
CA LYS A 130 -8.51 -3.90 -24.73
C LYS A 130 -9.28 -2.72 -25.34
N MET A 131 -8.71 -1.52 -25.29
CA MET A 131 -9.28 -0.33 -25.94
C MET A 131 -9.32 -0.50 -27.46
N ASP A 132 -8.24 -1.02 -28.07
CA ASP A 132 -8.18 -1.29 -29.51
C ASP A 132 -9.29 -2.26 -29.96
N GLY A 133 -9.54 -3.30 -29.17
CA GLY A 133 -10.65 -4.23 -29.40
C GLY A 133 -12.02 -3.57 -29.30
N PHE A 134 -12.18 -2.63 -28.36
CA PHE A 134 -13.43 -1.88 -28.19
C PHE A 134 -13.68 -0.91 -29.35
N THR A 135 -12.63 -0.23 -29.82
CA THR A 135 -12.68 0.66 -30.98
C THR A 135 -13.07 -0.10 -32.24
N LYS A 136 -12.42 -1.24 -32.50
CA LYS A 136 -12.72 -2.08 -33.66
C LYS A 136 -14.16 -2.61 -33.65
N ALA A 137 -14.64 -3.07 -32.50
CA ALA A 137 -16.03 -3.49 -32.34
C ALA A 137 -17.03 -2.33 -32.59
N GLY A 138 -16.68 -1.12 -32.18
CA GLY A 138 -17.47 0.09 -32.46
C GLY A 138 -17.53 0.45 -33.94
N GLU A 139 -16.43 0.31 -34.67
CA GLU A 139 -16.38 0.54 -36.12
C GLU A 139 -17.21 -0.49 -36.90
N GLU A 140 -17.11 -1.78 -36.54
CA GLU A 140 -17.90 -2.86 -37.13
C GLU A 140 -19.41 -2.62 -36.91
N PHE A 141 -19.82 -2.29 -35.68
CA PHE A 141 -21.20 -1.98 -35.36
C PHE A 141 -21.72 -0.73 -36.11
N SER A 142 -20.91 0.33 -36.20
CA SER A 142 -21.26 1.54 -36.96
C SER A 142 -21.47 1.26 -38.45
N GLY A 143 -20.61 0.42 -39.03
CA GLY A 143 -20.72 -0.04 -40.42
C GLY A 143 -22.00 -0.83 -40.65
N GLU A 144 -22.34 -1.74 -39.74
CA GLU A 144 -23.55 -2.57 -39.82
C GLU A 144 -24.84 -1.72 -39.77
N VAL A 145 -24.92 -0.76 -38.84
CA VAL A 145 -26.05 0.17 -38.73
C VAL A 145 -26.20 1.03 -40.00
N ARG A 146 -25.08 1.47 -40.58
CA ARG A 146 -25.09 2.26 -41.82
C ARG A 146 -25.59 1.42 -43.00
N GLY A 147 -25.19 0.15 -43.06
CA GLY A 147 -25.70 -0.81 -44.05
C GLY A 147 -27.20 -1.07 -43.92
N MET A 148 -27.72 -1.22 -42.70
CA MET A 148 -29.17 -1.37 -42.48
C MET A 148 -29.95 -0.12 -42.94
N ARG A 149 -29.46 1.08 -42.62
CA ARG A 149 -30.10 2.33 -43.06
C ARG A 149 -30.11 2.50 -44.57
N ALA A 150 -29.05 2.08 -45.26
CA ALA A 150 -28.99 2.11 -46.72
C ALA A 150 -30.04 1.19 -47.34
N ARG A 151 -30.20 -0.03 -46.82
CA ARG A 151 -31.25 -0.98 -47.26
C ARG A 151 -32.66 -0.43 -47.01
N GLN A 152 -32.90 0.19 -45.84
CA GLN A 152 -34.20 0.84 -45.57
C GLN A 152 -34.48 2.04 -46.47
N ALA A 153 -33.44 2.74 -46.94
CA ALA A 153 -33.60 3.87 -47.85
C ALA A 153 -33.94 3.41 -49.28
N GLU A 154 -33.43 2.27 -49.74
CA GLU A 154 -33.84 1.65 -51.01
C GLU A 154 -35.27 1.09 -50.95
N GLU A 155 -35.71 0.60 -49.79
CA GLU A 155 -37.08 0.08 -49.60
C GLU A 155 -38.13 1.16 -49.27
N ALA A 156 -37.74 2.43 -49.10
CA ALA A 156 -38.66 3.48 -48.69
C ALA A 156 -39.49 4.02 -49.88
N PRO A 157 -40.83 3.86 -49.89
CA PRO A 157 -41.66 4.42 -50.96
C PRO A 157 -41.71 5.96 -50.85
N ALA A 158 -41.60 6.65 -51.99
CA ALA A 158 -41.59 8.11 -52.09
C ALA A 158 -42.82 8.73 -51.39
N LYS A 159 -42.60 9.29 -50.20
CA LYS A 159 -43.66 9.83 -49.35
C LYS A 159 -44.13 11.19 -49.87
N LYS A 160 -45.32 11.22 -50.49
CA LYS A 160 -46.00 12.45 -50.92
C LYS A 160 -46.56 13.17 -49.68
N TRP A 161 -46.02 14.34 -49.37
CA TRP A 161 -46.43 15.14 -48.20
C TRP A 161 -47.78 15.84 -48.43
N PRO A 162 -48.75 15.78 -47.50
CA PRO A 162 -50.01 16.49 -47.66
C PRO A 162 -49.87 17.96 -47.24
N HIS A 163 -50.21 18.87 -48.16
CA HIS A 163 -50.35 20.29 -47.88
C HIS A 163 -51.49 20.52 -46.87
N LYS A 164 -51.18 21.19 -45.75
CA LYS A 164 -52.18 21.75 -44.81
C LYS A 164 -52.99 22.82 -45.55
N LYS A 165 -54.30 22.60 -45.71
CA LYS A 165 -55.24 23.68 -46.04
C LYS A 165 -55.65 24.40 -44.75
N ARG A 166 -55.57 25.73 -44.81
CA ARG A 166 -56.09 26.68 -43.82
C ARG A 166 -57.60 26.58 -43.72
#